data_AF-A0A4S2DMC3-F1
#
_entry.id   AF-A0A4S2DMC3-F1
#
_cell.length_a   1.000
_cell.length_b   1.000
_cell.length_c   1.000
_cell.angle_alpha   90.00
_cell.angle_beta   90.00
_cell.angle_gamma   90.00
#
_symmetry.space_group_name_H-M   'P 1'
#
loop_
_entity.id
_entity.type
_entity.pdbx_description
1 polymer ?
#
loop_
_entity_poly.entity_id
_entity_poly.type
_entity_poly.pdbx_seq_one_letter_code
_entity_poly.pdbx_strand_id
1 'polypeptide(L)'
;MYEYRKHLRGSFLNYCVAIVVLLSLALLIGLGAVFSVGSKLKGTDFLLIGAITVGMFIFIFIEFTLIYFLFLKRFKYINVKLDEEAIIYNNKKKKIVIPYDDIISMRYPSIRYTGGWMEIKYNGGKIRLTVVLENIGDFMYNLKEILDKRGRSAVYNEKKSFNFFKTATFSDESWERIYKIYKYLLSIEYLSVFIAIFLSRFGVIQNNFTSIIVFFLAPTIGYLISEIIIGTRVSKRVVHDEFRVIPRDLSKETKFARILIAVSTLICIFIMVLI
;
A
#
# COMPACT_ATOMS: atom_id res chain seq x y z
N MET A 1 -17.91 11.21 -6.66
CA MET A 1 -18.16 10.12 -5.69
C MET A 1 -16.81 9.56 -5.30
N TYR A 2 -16.57 9.36 -4.01
CA TYR A 2 -15.28 8.96 -3.43
C TYR A 2 -15.45 7.61 -2.74
N GLU A 3 -14.57 6.66 -3.01
CA GLU A 3 -14.68 5.27 -2.56
C GLU A 3 -13.37 4.83 -1.92
N TYR A 4 -13.39 3.76 -1.12
CA TYR A 4 -12.14 3.18 -0.62
C TYR A 4 -11.30 2.61 -1.76
N ARG A 5 -9.98 2.53 -1.57
CA ARG A 5 -9.05 2.02 -2.60
C ARG A 5 -9.42 0.65 -3.16
N LYS A 6 -9.16 0.43 -4.45
CA LYS A 6 -9.45 -0.83 -5.17
C LYS A 6 -9.01 -2.10 -4.41
N HIS A 7 -7.83 -2.09 -3.79
CA HIS A 7 -7.28 -3.23 -3.04
C HIS A 7 -8.05 -3.54 -1.74
N LEU A 8 -8.71 -2.56 -1.12
CA LEU A 8 -9.62 -2.79 0.01
C LEU A 8 -11.00 -3.24 -0.44
N ARG A 9 -11.39 -2.92 -1.68
CA ARG A 9 -12.65 -3.32 -2.30
C ARG A 9 -12.54 -4.61 -3.13
N GLY A 10 -11.43 -5.34 -3.02
CA GLY A 10 -11.18 -6.56 -3.78
C GLY A 10 -12.24 -7.65 -3.59
N SER A 11 -12.44 -8.50 -4.59
CA SER A 11 -13.18 -9.76 -4.43
C SER A 11 -12.42 -10.70 -3.51
N PHE A 12 -13.11 -11.66 -2.89
CA PHE A 12 -12.44 -12.70 -2.09
C PHE A 12 -11.38 -13.44 -2.92
N LEU A 13 -11.65 -13.67 -4.22
CA LEU A 13 -10.72 -14.27 -5.17
C LEU A 13 -9.39 -13.50 -5.27
N ASN A 14 -9.42 -12.16 -5.29
CA ASN A 14 -8.18 -11.37 -5.33
C ASN A 14 -7.30 -11.64 -4.09
N TYR A 15 -7.91 -11.89 -2.93
CA TYR A 15 -7.17 -12.27 -1.72
C TYR A 15 -6.64 -13.70 -1.79
N CYS A 16 -7.42 -14.65 -2.33
CA CYS A 16 -6.94 -16.01 -2.57
C CYS A 16 -5.70 -16.00 -3.48
N VAL A 17 -5.72 -15.20 -4.56
CA VAL A 17 -4.55 -15.03 -5.44
C VAL A 17 -3.36 -14.46 -4.68
N ALA A 18 -3.57 -13.45 -3.82
CA ALA A 18 -2.50 -12.86 -3.01
C ALA A 18 -1.87 -13.89 -2.05
N ILE A 19 -2.69 -14.74 -1.42
CA ILE A 19 -2.24 -15.83 -0.56
C ILE A 19 -1.39 -16.83 -1.37
N VAL A 20 -1.87 -17.25 -2.54
CA VAL A 20 -1.11 -18.16 -3.42
C VAL A 20 0.24 -17.58 -3.79
N VAL A 21 0.29 -16.30 -4.18
CA VAL A 21 1.55 -15.60 -4.52
C VAL A 21 2.50 -15.51 -3.32
N LEU A 22 1.99 -15.23 -2.12
CA LEU A 22 2.80 -15.19 -0.89
C LEU A 22 3.41 -16.56 -0.60
N LEU A 23 2.61 -17.63 -0.73
CA LEU A 23 3.03 -18.99 -0.42
C LEU A 23 4.02 -19.52 -1.44
N SER A 24 3.80 -19.27 -2.74
CA SER A 24 4.77 -19.68 -3.76
C SER A 24 6.13 -19.00 -3.55
N LEU A 25 6.13 -17.76 -3.08
CA LEU A 25 7.36 -17.06 -2.72
C LEU A 25 8.03 -17.64 -1.46
N ALA A 26 7.25 -17.89 -0.41
CA ALA A 26 7.73 -18.51 0.83
C ALA A 26 8.30 -19.91 0.58
N LEU A 27 7.63 -20.70 -0.26
CA LEU A 27 8.10 -22.01 -0.70
C LEU A 27 9.40 -21.90 -1.49
N LEU A 28 9.51 -20.95 -2.42
CA LEU A 28 10.72 -20.74 -3.19
C LEU A 28 11.91 -20.37 -2.29
N ILE A 29 11.70 -19.47 -1.33
CA ILE A 29 12.72 -19.09 -0.34
C ILE A 29 13.11 -20.31 0.53
N GLY A 30 12.12 -21.06 1.00
CA GLY A 30 12.33 -22.28 1.79
C GLY A 30 13.12 -23.35 1.04
N LEU A 31 12.76 -23.61 -0.22
CA LEU A 31 13.50 -24.54 -1.08
C LEU A 31 14.94 -24.09 -1.29
N GLY A 32 15.16 -22.79 -1.55
CA GLY A 32 16.50 -22.22 -1.66
C GLY A 32 17.33 -22.45 -0.40
N ALA A 33 16.74 -22.25 0.78
CA ALA A 33 17.39 -22.49 2.06
C ALA A 33 17.72 -23.98 2.30
N VAL A 34 16.86 -24.89 1.88
CA VAL A 34 17.08 -26.33 2.07
C VAL A 34 18.19 -26.85 1.16
N PHE A 35 18.22 -26.41 -0.11
CA PHE A 35 19.34 -26.69 -1.01
C PHE A 35 20.66 -26.11 -0.52
N SER A 36 20.59 -25.15 0.41
CA SER A 36 21.74 -24.46 0.99
C SER A 36 22.60 -25.27 1.92
N VAL A 37 21.98 -26.17 2.67
CA VAL A 37 22.66 -26.94 3.71
C VAL A 37 23.42 -28.15 3.11
N GLY A 38 23.41 -28.32 1.78
CA GLY A 38 24.01 -29.49 1.11
C GLY A 38 23.36 -30.82 1.51
N SER A 39 22.21 -30.75 2.20
CA SER A 39 21.52 -31.90 2.73
C SER A 39 20.97 -32.76 1.59
N LYS A 40 21.30 -34.05 1.60
CA LYS A 40 20.62 -35.03 0.74
C LYS A 40 19.23 -35.24 1.30
N LEU A 41 18.26 -34.47 0.80
CA LEU A 41 16.87 -34.60 1.21
C LEU A 41 16.40 -36.04 1.03
N LYS A 42 15.96 -36.66 2.11
CA LYS A 42 15.31 -37.98 2.09
C LYS A 42 13.82 -37.78 1.81
N GLY A 43 13.15 -38.82 1.31
CA GLY A 43 11.70 -38.79 1.07
C GLY A 43 10.87 -38.37 2.29
N THR A 44 11.34 -38.72 3.51
CA THR A 44 10.73 -38.31 4.78
C THR A 44 10.82 -36.81 5.03
N ASP A 45 11.88 -36.15 4.57
CA ASP A 45 12.08 -34.71 4.76
C ASP A 45 11.11 -33.92 3.86
N PHE A 46 10.86 -34.41 2.64
CA PHE A 46 9.84 -33.85 1.75
C PHE A 46 8.42 -33.99 2.32
N LEU A 47 8.10 -35.13 2.95
CA LEU A 47 6.81 -35.32 3.60
C LEU A 47 6.63 -34.34 4.77
N LEU A 48 7.66 -34.15 5.60
CA LEU A 48 7.64 -33.21 6.72
C LEU A 48 7.49 -31.75 6.25
N ILE A 49 8.30 -31.33 5.27
CA ILE A 49 8.21 -29.99 4.67
C ILE A 49 6.83 -29.77 4.04
N GLY A 50 6.30 -30.77 3.34
CA GLY A 50 4.95 -30.74 2.76
C GLY A 50 3.88 -30.56 3.82
N ALA A 51 3.93 -31.34 4.90
CA ALA A 51 2.98 -31.24 6.01
C ALA A 51 3.02 -29.87 6.71
N ILE A 52 4.23 -29.34 6.98
CA ILE A 52 4.40 -28.01 7.58
C ILE A 52 3.85 -26.93 6.65
N THR A 53 4.16 -26.99 5.36
CA THR A 53 3.68 -26.04 4.35
C THR A 53 2.15 -26.04 4.28
N VAL A 54 1.54 -27.22 4.24
CA VAL A 54 0.06 -27.35 4.22
C VAL A 54 -0.56 -26.82 5.50
N GLY A 55 0.03 -27.11 6.67
CA GLY A 55 -0.42 -26.57 7.95
C GLY A 55 -0.37 -25.04 8.00
N MET A 56 0.76 -24.45 7.60
CA MET A 56 0.91 -23.00 7.50
C MET A 56 -0.06 -22.38 6.49
N PHE A 57 -0.29 -23.05 5.36
CA PHE A 57 -1.26 -22.60 4.36
C PHE A 57 -2.66 -22.50 4.95
N ILE A 58 -3.13 -23.57 5.61
CA ILE A 58 -4.47 -23.61 6.22
C ILE A 58 -4.60 -22.48 7.24
N PHE A 59 -3.60 -22.29 8.10
CA PHE A 59 -3.60 -21.24 9.11
C PHE A 59 -3.69 -19.83 8.49
N ILE A 60 -2.78 -19.50 7.56
CA ILE A 60 -2.77 -18.21 6.85
C ILE A 60 -4.09 -18.00 6.09
N PHE A 61 -4.62 -19.06 5.45
CA PHE A 61 -5.87 -18.98 4.70
C PHE A 61 -7.05 -18.66 5.62
N ILE A 62 -7.14 -19.28 6.79
CA ILE A 62 -8.17 -18.99 7.80
C ILE A 62 -8.04 -17.54 8.27
N GLU A 63 -6.84 -17.09 8.64
CA GLU A 63 -6.60 -15.71 9.07
C GLU A 63 -7.04 -14.70 8.01
N PHE A 64 -6.59 -14.85 6.77
CA PHE A 64 -6.97 -13.95 5.68
C PHE A 64 -8.47 -13.99 5.39
N THR A 65 -9.10 -15.16 5.51
CA THR A 65 -10.55 -15.31 5.36
C THR A 65 -11.28 -14.51 6.46
N LEU A 66 -10.85 -14.63 7.71
CA LEU A 66 -11.41 -13.86 8.82
C LEU A 66 -11.20 -12.35 8.60
N ILE A 67 -9.99 -11.92 8.21
CA ILE A 67 -9.69 -10.52 7.90
C ILE A 67 -10.61 -10.00 6.79
N TYR A 68 -10.82 -10.79 5.74
CA TYR A 68 -11.70 -10.41 4.63
C TYR A 68 -13.14 -10.20 5.10
N PHE A 69 -13.74 -11.19 5.76
CA PHE A 69 -15.15 -11.17 6.10
C PHE A 69 -15.48 -10.23 7.26
N LEU A 70 -14.60 -10.14 8.25
CA LEU A 70 -14.81 -9.29 9.44
C LEU A 70 -14.47 -7.82 9.18
N PHE A 71 -13.43 -7.55 8.38
CA PHE A 71 -12.90 -6.18 8.21
C PHE A 71 -13.01 -5.64 6.79
N LEU A 72 -12.55 -6.36 5.78
CA LEU A 72 -12.36 -5.77 4.44
C LEU A 72 -13.66 -5.66 3.64
N LYS A 73 -14.54 -6.66 3.72
CA LYS A 73 -15.81 -6.72 2.98
C LYS A 73 -16.68 -5.47 3.14
N ARG A 74 -16.61 -4.79 4.29
CA ARG A 74 -17.39 -3.58 4.57
C ARG A 74 -17.00 -2.40 3.68
N PHE A 75 -15.74 -2.28 3.27
CA PHE A 75 -15.24 -1.14 2.49
C PHE A 75 -15.85 -1.07 1.09
N LYS A 76 -16.36 -2.19 0.55
CA LYS A 76 -17.10 -2.23 -0.71
C LYS A 76 -18.38 -1.39 -0.70
N TYR A 77 -18.96 -1.22 0.48
CA TYR A 77 -20.25 -0.54 0.65
C TYR A 77 -20.09 0.88 1.18
N ILE A 78 -18.85 1.35 1.41
CA ILE A 78 -18.60 2.69 1.92
C ILE A 78 -18.21 3.61 0.77
N ASN A 79 -19.00 4.65 0.58
CA ASN A 79 -18.71 5.73 -0.36
C ASN A 79 -19.16 7.07 0.22
N VAL A 80 -18.53 8.13 -0.28
CA VAL A 80 -18.81 9.51 0.13
C VAL A 80 -19.06 10.35 -1.12
N LYS A 81 -20.09 11.19 -1.08
CA LYS A 81 -20.39 12.16 -2.14
C LYS A 81 -20.55 13.54 -1.49
N LEU A 82 -20.00 14.55 -2.15
CA LEU A 82 -20.36 15.95 -1.90
C LEU A 82 -21.52 16.29 -2.83
N ASP A 83 -22.63 16.72 -2.27
CA ASP A 83 -23.76 17.29 -3.01
C ASP A 83 -23.80 18.80 -2.82
N GLU A 84 -24.76 19.47 -3.45
CA GLU A 84 -24.94 20.93 -3.34
C GLU A 84 -25.16 21.38 -1.89
N GLU A 85 -25.89 20.60 -1.09
CA GLU A 85 -26.32 20.98 0.27
C GLU A 85 -25.74 20.13 1.42
N ALA A 86 -25.21 18.94 1.10
CA ALA A 86 -24.80 17.99 2.13
C ALA A 86 -23.66 17.07 1.69
N ILE A 87 -22.96 16.52 2.69
CA ILE A 87 -22.11 15.35 2.53
C ILE A 87 -23.00 14.10 2.66
N ILE A 88 -23.01 13.26 1.63
CA ILE A 88 -23.69 11.97 1.65
C ILE A 88 -22.65 10.88 1.94
N TYR A 89 -22.75 10.26 3.11
CA TYR A 89 -21.91 9.14 3.52
C TYR A 89 -22.75 7.85 3.52
N ASN A 90 -22.47 6.95 2.60
CA ASN A 90 -23.11 5.64 2.54
C ASN A 90 -22.23 4.60 3.23
N ASN A 91 -22.84 3.71 4.00
CA ASN A 91 -22.22 2.47 4.46
C ASN A 91 -23.18 1.29 4.26
N LYS A 92 -22.72 0.06 4.54
CA LYS A 92 -23.54 -1.16 4.37
C LYS A 92 -24.91 -1.11 5.07
N LYS A 93 -25.03 -0.40 6.19
CA LYS A 93 -26.20 -0.40 7.06
C LYS A 93 -27.08 0.84 6.93
N LYS A 94 -26.51 1.99 6.56
CA LYS A 94 -27.18 3.30 6.58
C LYS A 94 -26.58 4.28 5.59
N LYS A 95 -27.45 5.14 5.06
CA LYS A 95 -27.11 6.41 4.41
C LYS A 95 -27.15 7.51 5.47
N ILE A 96 -26.05 8.23 5.63
CA ILE A 96 -25.95 9.40 6.51
C ILE A 96 -25.88 10.63 5.60
N VAL A 97 -26.77 11.58 5.80
CA VAL A 97 -26.76 12.88 5.12
C VAL A 97 -26.34 13.91 6.16
N ILE A 98 -25.28 14.66 5.87
CA ILE A 98 -24.70 15.66 6.76
C ILE A 98 -24.82 17.02 6.05
N PRO A 99 -25.85 17.82 6.35
CA PRO A 99 -25.95 19.19 5.87
C PRO A 99 -24.68 19.98 6.21
N TYR A 100 -24.24 20.86 5.32
CA TYR A 100 -23.03 21.66 5.59
C TYR A 100 -23.18 22.55 6.83
N ASP A 101 -24.40 23.02 7.10
CA ASP A 101 -24.73 23.87 8.24
C ASP A 101 -24.67 23.12 9.57
N ASP A 102 -24.83 21.79 9.54
CA ASP A 102 -24.71 20.91 10.71
C ASP A 102 -23.26 20.59 11.08
N ILE A 103 -22.28 20.96 10.25
CA ILE A 103 -20.87 20.70 10.54
C ILE A 103 -20.41 21.62 11.67
N ILE A 104 -20.07 21.02 12.81
CA ILE A 104 -19.62 21.71 14.03
C ILE A 104 -18.11 21.98 13.96
N SER A 105 -17.33 20.96 13.58
CA SER A 105 -15.87 21.08 13.53
C SER A 105 -15.24 19.98 12.68
N MET A 106 -14.13 20.31 12.03
CA MET A 106 -13.25 19.39 11.33
C MET A 106 -11.91 19.30 12.04
N ARG A 107 -11.49 18.08 12.36
CA ARG A 107 -10.22 17.78 13.03
C ARG A 107 -9.38 16.90 12.13
N TYR A 108 -8.06 17.07 12.23
CA TYR A 108 -7.10 16.28 11.47
C TYR A 108 -6.09 15.62 12.43
N PRO A 109 -6.51 14.59 13.18
CA PRO A 109 -5.55 13.83 13.97
C PRO A 109 -4.50 13.20 13.04
N SER A 110 -3.24 13.53 13.29
CA SER A 110 -2.11 12.88 12.65
C SER A 110 -1.58 11.80 13.58
N ILE A 111 -1.37 10.61 13.03
CA ILE A 111 -0.48 9.61 13.64
C ILE A 111 0.82 9.68 12.85
N ARG A 112 1.94 9.75 13.58
CA ARG A 112 3.28 9.73 12.99
C ARG A 112 3.37 8.49 12.08
N TYR A 113 3.77 8.68 10.82
CA TYR A 113 3.98 7.62 9.82
C TYR A 113 2.76 6.94 9.17
N THR A 114 1.51 7.15 9.61
CA THR A 114 0.32 6.46 9.02
C THR A 114 -0.66 7.37 8.31
N GLY A 115 -0.29 8.64 8.10
CA GLY A 115 -1.03 9.57 7.24
C GLY A 115 -2.29 10.20 7.85
N GLY A 116 -2.69 9.78 9.06
CA GLY A 116 -3.77 10.41 9.83
C GLY A 116 -5.17 10.21 9.23
N TRP A 117 -6.14 10.93 9.79
CA TRP A 117 -7.51 10.98 9.28
C TRP A 117 -8.12 12.35 9.45
N MET A 118 -9.14 12.64 8.66
CA MET A 118 -10.05 13.75 8.86
C MET A 118 -11.28 13.27 9.63
N GLU A 119 -11.59 13.92 10.74
CA GLU A 119 -12.80 13.71 11.53
C GLU A 119 -13.73 14.92 11.32
N ILE A 120 -14.94 14.66 10.79
CA ILE A 120 -15.99 15.68 10.62
C ILE A 120 -17.03 15.42 11.70
N LYS A 121 -17.16 16.34 12.66
CA LYS A 121 -18.18 16.32 13.71
C LYS A 121 -19.37 17.16 13.26
N TYR A 122 -20.57 16.61 13.41
CA TYR A 122 -21.83 17.25 13.07
C TYR A 122 -22.88 16.99 14.17
N ASN A 123 -24.03 17.66 14.11
CA ASN A 123 -25.08 17.58 15.14
C ASN A 123 -25.54 16.15 15.47
N GLY A 124 -25.55 15.25 14.48
CA GLY A 124 -25.94 13.85 14.63
C GLY A 124 -24.79 12.86 14.90
N GLY A 125 -23.54 13.32 15.06
CA GLY A 125 -22.41 12.44 15.38
C GLY A 125 -21.10 12.84 14.71
N LYS A 126 -20.34 11.84 14.23
CA LYS A 126 -19.08 12.07 13.54
C LYS A 126 -18.78 11.02 12.47
N ILE A 127 -18.08 11.43 11.42
CA ILE A 127 -17.49 10.54 10.42
C ILE A 127 -15.98 10.69 10.40
N ARG A 128 -15.27 9.62 10.02
CA ARG A 128 -13.80 9.59 9.88
C ARG A 128 -13.43 9.17 8.48
N LEU A 129 -12.64 9.98 7.80
CA LEU A 129 -12.16 9.75 6.45
C LEU A 129 -10.62 9.67 6.47
N THR A 130 -10.09 8.53 6.05
CA THR A 130 -8.65 8.24 6.03
C THR A 130 -8.06 8.45 4.64
N VAL A 131 -6.74 8.55 4.53
CA VAL A 131 -6.00 8.62 3.24
C VAL A 131 -6.19 7.41 2.30
N VAL A 132 -6.86 6.37 2.79
CA VAL A 132 -7.23 5.17 2.02
C VAL A 132 -8.54 5.31 1.25
N LEU A 133 -9.21 6.47 1.35
CA LEU A 133 -10.27 6.86 0.41
C LEU A 133 -9.60 7.42 -0.85
N GLU A 134 -10.01 6.95 -2.03
CA GLU A 134 -9.49 7.41 -3.33
C GLU A 134 -9.83 8.87 -3.54
N ASN A 135 -8.83 9.65 -3.99
CA ASN A 135 -8.96 11.07 -4.30
C ASN A 135 -9.48 11.90 -3.11
N ILE A 136 -9.04 11.54 -1.90
CA ILE A 136 -9.41 12.27 -0.68
C ILE A 136 -8.88 13.72 -0.72
N GLY A 137 -7.78 13.98 -1.45
CA GLY A 137 -7.28 15.33 -1.70
C GLY A 137 -8.33 16.19 -2.42
N ASP A 138 -8.93 15.66 -3.50
CA ASP A 138 -9.99 16.36 -4.25
C ASP A 138 -11.26 16.53 -3.41
N PHE A 139 -11.62 15.52 -2.61
CA PHE A 139 -12.73 15.64 -1.66
C PHE A 139 -12.51 16.82 -0.72
N MET A 140 -11.31 16.95 -0.16
CA MET A 140 -10.98 18.04 0.76
C MET A 140 -11.02 19.39 0.09
N TYR A 141 -10.44 19.51 -1.11
CA TYR A 141 -10.45 20.75 -1.88
C TYR A 141 -11.90 21.20 -2.14
N ASN A 142 -12.74 20.31 -2.67
CA ASN A 142 -14.14 20.62 -2.96
C ASN A 142 -14.94 20.94 -1.70
N LEU A 143 -14.73 20.20 -0.61
CA LEU A 143 -15.41 20.47 0.66
C LEU A 143 -15.01 21.84 1.22
N LYS A 144 -13.72 22.20 1.14
CA LYS A 144 -13.22 23.52 1.54
C LYS A 144 -13.90 24.63 0.73
N GLU A 145 -13.89 24.52 -0.59
CA GLU A 145 -14.54 25.49 -1.50
C GLU A 145 -16.02 25.69 -1.18
N ILE A 146 -16.75 24.60 -0.90
CA ILE A 146 -18.17 24.67 -0.53
C ILE A 146 -18.36 25.38 0.81
N LEU A 147 -17.53 25.06 1.81
CA LEU A 147 -17.60 25.68 3.14
C LEU A 147 -17.26 27.17 3.08
N ASP A 148 -16.24 27.54 2.30
CA ASP A 148 -15.81 28.94 2.17
C ASP A 148 -16.86 29.78 1.46
N LYS A 149 -17.45 29.27 0.38
CA LYS A 149 -18.58 29.93 -0.31
C LYS A 149 -19.80 30.14 0.59
N ARG A 150 -19.97 29.27 1.59
CA ARG A 150 -21.05 29.36 2.59
C ARG A 150 -20.67 30.16 3.84
N GLY A 151 -19.48 30.78 3.88
CA GLY A 151 -19.00 31.53 5.05
C GLY A 151 -18.72 30.65 6.28
N ARG A 152 -18.49 29.35 6.09
CA ARG A 152 -18.28 28.34 7.15
C ARG A 152 -16.80 27.97 7.33
N SER A 153 -15.87 28.81 6.92
CA SER A 153 -14.42 28.55 7.03
C SER A 153 -13.95 28.31 8.48
N ALA A 154 -14.66 28.85 9.47
CA ALA A 154 -14.35 28.69 10.90
C ALA A 154 -14.43 27.23 11.41
N VAL A 155 -15.08 26.32 10.68
CA VAL A 155 -15.24 24.92 11.14
C VAL A 155 -13.97 24.09 10.99
N TYR A 156 -12.98 24.55 10.21
CA TYR A 156 -11.73 23.84 9.98
C TYR A 156 -10.51 24.71 10.29
N ASN A 157 -9.38 24.07 10.59
CA ASN A 157 -8.10 24.75 10.72
C ASN A 157 -7.32 24.64 9.42
N GLU A 158 -7.05 25.77 8.76
CA GLU A 158 -6.41 25.83 7.45
C GLU A 158 -5.07 25.11 7.40
N LYS A 159 -4.15 25.42 8.33
CA LYS A 159 -2.83 24.79 8.40
C LYS A 159 -2.90 23.26 8.56
N LYS A 160 -3.78 22.77 9.44
CA LYS A 160 -3.97 21.33 9.66
C LYS A 160 -4.63 20.65 8.46
N SER A 161 -5.61 21.31 7.85
CA SER A 161 -6.27 20.85 6.63
C SER A 161 -5.27 20.73 5.49
N PHE A 162 -4.43 21.74 5.27
CA PHE A 162 -3.40 21.73 4.24
C PHE A 162 -2.36 20.62 4.45
N ASN A 163 -1.93 20.37 5.69
CA ASN A 163 -1.03 19.26 5.99
C ASN A 163 -1.66 17.89 5.72
N PHE A 164 -2.93 17.70 6.04
CA PHE A 164 -3.64 16.47 5.71
C PHE A 164 -3.81 16.34 4.18
N PHE A 165 -4.14 17.42 3.47
CA PHE A 165 -4.19 17.46 2.01
C PHE A 165 -2.86 17.00 1.37
N LYS A 166 -1.71 17.53 1.79
CA LYS A 166 -0.40 17.08 1.30
C LYS A 166 -0.20 15.58 1.47
N THR A 167 -0.61 15.05 2.62
CA THR A 167 -0.48 13.63 2.96
C THR A 167 -1.42 12.76 2.13
N ALA A 168 -2.66 13.21 1.96
CA ALA A 168 -3.66 12.61 1.08
C ALA A 168 -3.15 12.52 -0.36
N THR A 169 -2.69 13.63 -0.94
CA THR A 169 -2.20 13.66 -2.32
C THR A 169 -0.96 12.79 -2.50
N PHE A 170 -0.01 12.82 -1.56
CA PHE A 170 1.14 11.92 -1.61
C PHE A 170 0.71 10.44 -1.56
N SER A 171 -0.26 10.11 -0.71
CA SER A 171 -0.80 8.75 -0.60
C SER A 171 -1.52 8.32 -1.90
N ASP A 172 -2.35 9.19 -2.48
CA ASP A 172 -3.00 8.97 -3.78
C ASP A 172 -1.96 8.65 -4.86
N GLU A 173 -0.96 9.51 -4.99
CA GLU A 173 0.09 9.35 -6.00
C GLU A 173 0.93 8.08 -5.80
N SER A 174 1.23 7.73 -4.54
CA SER A 174 1.98 6.51 -4.17
C SER A 174 1.20 5.24 -4.47
N TRP A 175 -0.10 5.20 -4.13
CA TRP A 175 -0.97 4.08 -4.46
C TRP A 175 -1.10 3.86 -5.97
N GLU A 176 -1.20 4.93 -6.75
CA GLU A 176 -1.21 4.81 -8.21
C GLU A 176 0.11 4.27 -8.77
N ARG A 177 1.27 4.65 -8.20
CA ARG A 177 2.57 4.09 -8.60
C ARG A 177 2.65 2.61 -8.31
N ILE A 178 2.31 2.17 -7.09
CA ILE A 178 2.36 0.74 -6.75
C ILE A 178 1.42 -0.06 -7.67
N TYR A 179 0.23 0.45 -8.03
CA TYR A 179 -0.65 -0.24 -8.98
C TYR A 179 -0.05 -0.39 -10.39
N LYS A 180 0.85 0.48 -10.80
CA LYS A 180 1.57 0.39 -12.09
C LYS A 180 2.82 -0.49 -12.03
N ILE A 181 3.38 -0.70 -10.84
CA ILE A 181 4.69 -1.34 -10.66
C ILE A 181 4.60 -2.71 -9.99
N TYR A 182 3.58 -3.01 -9.19
CA TYR A 182 3.57 -4.20 -8.32
C TYR A 182 3.85 -5.51 -9.08
N LYS A 183 3.33 -5.68 -10.31
CA LYS A 183 3.62 -6.87 -11.13
C LYS A 183 5.11 -6.97 -11.48
N TYR A 184 5.72 -5.85 -11.85
CA TYR A 184 7.15 -5.78 -12.14
C TYR A 184 7.97 -6.04 -10.88
N LEU A 185 7.63 -5.40 -9.75
CA LEU A 185 8.29 -5.62 -8.48
C LEU A 185 8.26 -7.10 -8.08
N LEU A 186 7.08 -7.72 -8.05
CA LEU A 186 6.92 -9.15 -7.76
C LEU A 186 7.74 -10.01 -8.74
N SER A 187 7.71 -9.71 -10.04
CA SER A 187 8.47 -10.49 -11.03
C SER A 187 9.98 -10.44 -10.77
N ILE A 188 10.50 -9.27 -10.39
CA ILE A 188 11.91 -9.12 -10.03
C ILE A 188 12.23 -9.80 -8.69
N GLU A 189 11.34 -9.76 -7.70
CA GLU A 189 11.50 -10.51 -6.44
C GLU A 189 11.63 -12.01 -6.69
N TYR A 190 10.76 -12.60 -7.52
CA TYR A 190 10.88 -13.99 -7.94
C TYR A 190 12.20 -14.26 -8.66
N LEU A 191 12.54 -13.44 -9.65
CA LEU A 191 13.77 -13.59 -10.43
C LEU A 191 15.01 -13.50 -9.54
N SER A 192 15.06 -12.58 -8.60
CA SER A 192 16.17 -12.42 -7.65
C SER A 192 16.36 -13.67 -6.80
N VAL A 193 15.27 -14.24 -6.27
CA VAL A 193 15.36 -15.50 -5.51
C VAL A 193 15.83 -16.65 -6.39
N PHE A 194 15.34 -16.76 -7.63
CA PHE A 194 15.82 -17.77 -8.59
C PHE A 194 17.32 -17.64 -8.89
N ILE A 195 17.80 -16.41 -9.12
CA ILE A 195 19.23 -16.13 -9.34
C ILE A 195 20.04 -16.54 -8.11
N ALA A 196 19.57 -16.22 -6.91
CA ALA A 196 20.25 -16.60 -5.67
C ALA A 196 20.41 -18.12 -5.56
N ILE A 197 19.33 -18.88 -5.78
CA ILE A 197 19.34 -20.35 -5.78
C ILE A 197 20.32 -20.88 -6.83
N PHE A 198 20.28 -20.33 -8.04
CA PHE A 198 21.17 -20.72 -9.13
C PHE A 198 22.64 -20.47 -8.79
N LEU A 199 23.02 -19.22 -8.47
CA LEU A 199 24.40 -18.86 -8.12
C LEU A 199 24.94 -19.74 -6.99
N SER A 200 24.09 -20.02 -6.01
CA SER A 200 24.49 -20.80 -4.86
C SER A 200 24.62 -22.29 -5.15
N ARG A 201 23.80 -22.84 -6.06
CA ARG A 201 23.95 -24.21 -6.56
C ARG A 201 25.29 -24.42 -7.27
N PHE A 202 25.80 -23.41 -7.96
CA PHE A 202 27.10 -23.44 -8.63
C PHE A 202 28.28 -23.05 -7.72
N GLY A 203 28.03 -22.82 -6.43
CA GLY A 203 29.07 -22.46 -5.47
C GLY A 203 29.67 -21.07 -5.68
N VAL A 204 29.00 -20.20 -6.46
CA VAL A 204 29.45 -18.81 -6.70
C VAL A 204 29.24 -17.95 -5.47
N ILE A 205 28.18 -18.22 -4.69
CA ILE A 205 27.86 -17.54 -3.44
C ILE A 205 27.59 -18.56 -2.34
N GLN A 206 27.90 -18.22 -1.09
CA GLN A 206 27.57 -19.08 0.04
C GLN A 206 26.08 -19.35 0.13
N ASN A 207 25.70 -20.63 0.17
CA ASN A 207 24.30 -21.02 0.26
C ASN A 207 23.85 -20.97 1.71
N ASN A 208 23.39 -19.80 2.15
CA ASN A 208 22.74 -19.64 3.44
C ASN A 208 21.41 -18.90 3.31
N PHE A 209 20.53 -19.12 4.29
CA PHE A 209 19.22 -18.50 4.36
C PHE A 209 19.27 -16.96 4.26
N THR A 210 20.29 -16.36 4.88
CA THR A 210 20.54 -14.91 4.84
C THR A 210 20.72 -14.40 3.42
N SER A 211 21.50 -15.10 2.60
CA SER A 211 21.74 -14.73 1.19
C SER A 211 20.44 -14.72 0.41
N ILE A 212 19.62 -15.77 0.55
CA ILE A 212 18.31 -15.85 -0.14
C ILE A 212 17.38 -14.70 0.29
N ILE A 213 17.35 -14.36 1.58
CA ILE A 213 16.56 -13.21 2.08
C ILE A 213 17.06 -11.88 1.49
N VAL A 214 18.38 -11.67 1.44
CA VAL A 214 18.97 -10.44 0.91
C VAL A 214 18.57 -10.25 -0.56
N PHE A 215 18.63 -11.30 -1.36
CA PHE A 215 18.16 -11.29 -2.75
C PHE A 215 16.66 -11.01 -2.86
N PHE A 216 15.84 -11.60 -1.97
CA PHE A 216 14.40 -11.33 -1.94
C PHE A 216 14.08 -9.87 -1.61
N LEU A 217 14.80 -9.26 -0.66
CA LEU A 217 14.53 -7.89 -0.19
C LEU A 217 15.12 -6.80 -1.10
N ALA A 218 16.17 -7.09 -1.88
CA ALA A 218 16.84 -6.09 -2.72
C ALA A 218 15.90 -5.33 -3.67
N PRO A 219 14.96 -5.97 -4.40
CA PRO A 219 13.99 -5.27 -5.24
C PRO A 219 13.08 -4.34 -4.42
N THR A 220 12.60 -4.80 -3.27
CA THR A 220 11.75 -4.02 -2.35
C THR A 220 12.50 -2.80 -1.81
N ILE A 221 13.78 -2.94 -1.45
CA ILE A 221 14.65 -1.82 -1.02
C ILE A 221 14.76 -0.79 -2.14
N GLY A 222 15.00 -1.22 -3.38
CA GLY A 222 15.07 -0.33 -4.54
C GLY A 222 13.77 0.45 -4.76
N TYR A 223 12.61 -0.20 -4.57
CA TYR A 223 11.31 0.46 -4.61
C TYR A 223 11.15 1.47 -3.46
N LEU A 224 11.49 1.12 -2.23
CA LEU A 224 11.39 2.02 -1.07
C LEU A 224 12.26 3.28 -1.23
N ILE A 225 13.50 3.13 -1.70
CA ILE A 225 14.37 4.26 -2.03
C ILE A 225 13.71 5.15 -3.08
N SER A 226 13.07 4.56 -4.10
CA SER A 226 12.35 5.31 -5.12
C SER A 226 11.18 6.12 -4.54
N GLU A 227 10.41 5.57 -3.61
CA GLU A 227 9.30 6.27 -2.96
C GLU A 227 9.80 7.42 -2.08
N ILE A 228 10.93 7.25 -1.38
CA ILE A 228 11.56 8.32 -0.60
C ILE A 228 11.97 9.47 -1.53
N ILE A 229 12.71 9.17 -2.61
CA ILE A 229 13.18 10.19 -3.55
C ILE A 229 12.01 10.91 -4.22
N ILE A 230 11.01 10.16 -4.70
CA ILE A 230 9.82 10.75 -5.33
C ILE A 230 9.05 11.60 -4.31
N GLY A 231 8.86 11.12 -3.08
CA GLY A 231 8.17 11.87 -2.02
C GLY A 231 8.80 13.21 -1.71
N THR A 232 10.13 13.30 -1.72
CA THR A 232 10.83 14.60 -1.57
C THR A 232 10.60 15.58 -2.74
N ARG A 233 10.19 15.08 -3.91
CA ARG A 233 9.82 15.91 -5.07
C ARG A 233 8.35 16.33 -5.04
N VAL A 234 7.46 15.46 -4.52
CA VAL A 234 6.03 15.78 -4.36
C VAL A 234 5.84 17.00 -3.47
N SER A 235 6.58 17.10 -2.36
CA SER A 235 6.50 18.27 -1.47
C SER A 235 6.83 19.59 -2.18
N LYS A 236 7.67 19.56 -3.23
CA LYS A 236 8.02 20.73 -4.05
C LYS A 236 6.98 21.08 -5.10
N ARG A 237 6.04 20.17 -5.41
CA ARG A 237 4.94 20.38 -6.37
C ARG A 237 3.67 20.93 -5.72
N VAL A 238 3.61 20.94 -4.39
CA VAL A 238 2.49 21.54 -3.67
C VAL A 238 2.63 23.05 -3.75
N VAL A 239 1.66 23.72 -4.34
CA VAL A 239 1.62 25.19 -4.35
C VAL A 239 1.32 25.63 -2.92
N HIS A 240 2.14 26.52 -2.36
CA HIS A 240 1.95 26.96 -0.98
C HIS A 240 0.62 27.73 -0.88
N ASP A 241 -0.16 27.40 0.14
CA ASP A 241 -1.46 28.00 0.48
C ASP A 241 -2.59 27.85 -0.57
N GLU A 242 -2.29 27.27 -1.73
CA GLU A 242 -3.29 26.74 -2.65
C GLU A 242 -3.44 25.24 -2.39
N PHE A 243 -4.67 24.74 -2.18
CA PHE A 243 -4.96 23.30 -2.08
C PHE A 243 -4.85 22.63 -3.46
N ARG A 244 -3.67 22.76 -4.07
CA ARG A 244 -3.36 22.41 -5.45
C ARG A 244 -1.97 21.80 -5.52
N VAL A 245 -1.84 20.77 -6.35
CA VAL A 245 -0.57 20.12 -6.63
C VAL A 245 -0.32 20.17 -8.12
N ILE A 246 0.89 20.58 -8.51
CA ILE A 246 1.32 20.62 -9.91
C ILE A 246 1.24 19.19 -10.48
N PRO A 247 0.69 19.00 -11.70
CA PRO A 247 0.58 17.68 -12.31
C PRO A 247 1.92 16.93 -12.35
N ARG A 248 1.86 15.63 -12.14
CA ARG A 248 3.02 14.75 -12.22
C ARG A 248 3.16 14.10 -13.59
N ASP A 249 4.36 13.60 -13.84
CA ASP A 249 4.63 12.68 -14.94
C ASP A 249 4.73 11.25 -14.38
N LEU A 250 3.59 10.55 -14.32
CA LEU A 250 3.51 9.18 -13.80
C LEU A 250 4.38 8.20 -14.59
N SER A 251 4.57 8.42 -15.89
CA SER A 251 5.39 7.56 -16.74
C SER A 251 6.86 7.66 -16.33
N LYS A 252 7.37 8.88 -16.14
CA LYS A 252 8.73 9.11 -15.63
C LYS A 252 8.94 8.55 -14.23
N GLU A 253 8.01 8.77 -13.31
CA GLU A 253 8.07 8.20 -11.95
C GLU A 253 8.14 6.66 -11.99
N THR A 254 7.29 6.05 -12.82
CA THR A 254 7.23 4.59 -12.98
C THR A 254 8.53 4.03 -13.56
N LYS A 255 9.07 4.68 -14.60
CA LYS A 255 10.35 4.29 -15.21
C LYS A 255 11.50 4.42 -14.21
N PHE A 256 11.54 5.51 -13.45
CA PHE A 256 12.55 5.76 -12.43
C PHE A 256 12.54 4.69 -11.33
N ALA A 257 11.36 4.35 -10.80
CA ALA A 257 11.22 3.30 -9.80
C ALA A 257 11.64 1.92 -10.33
N ARG A 258 11.30 1.56 -11.58
CA ARG A 258 11.76 0.32 -12.20
C ARG A 258 13.29 0.25 -12.34
N ILE A 259 13.92 1.38 -12.69
CA ILE A 259 15.39 1.49 -12.76
C ILE A 259 15.99 1.24 -11.38
N LEU A 260 15.48 1.89 -10.33
CA LEU A 260 16.01 1.68 -8.97
C LEU A 260 15.81 0.25 -8.44
N ILE A 261 14.68 -0.38 -8.75
CA ILE A 261 14.45 -1.81 -8.45
C ILE A 261 15.51 -2.68 -9.13
N ALA A 262 15.77 -2.45 -10.43
CA ALA A 262 16.76 -3.21 -11.19
C ALA A 262 18.19 -2.97 -10.69
N VAL A 263 18.56 -1.70 -10.47
CA VAL A 263 19.89 -1.31 -9.97
C VAL A 263 20.14 -1.91 -8.58
N SER A 264 19.18 -1.82 -7.67
CA SER A 264 19.29 -2.43 -6.32
C SER A 264 19.51 -3.94 -6.41
N THR A 265 18.80 -4.60 -7.32
CA THR A 265 18.95 -6.05 -7.57
C THR A 265 20.33 -6.39 -8.13
N LEU A 266 20.83 -5.62 -9.10
CA LEU A 266 22.15 -5.84 -9.70
C LEU A 266 23.30 -5.57 -8.71
N ILE A 267 23.17 -4.52 -7.89
CA ILE A 267 24.13 -4.23 -6.82
C ILE A 267 24.15 -5.39 -5.82
N CYS A 268 22.98 -5.91 -5.43
CA CYS A 268 22.88 -7.07 -4.55
C CYS A 268 23.61 -8.29 -5.16
N ILE A 269 23.37 -8.61 -6.43
CA ILE A 269 24.07 -9.70 -7.12
C ILE A 269 25.58 -9.49 -7.06
N PHE A 270 26.05 -8.29 -7.41
CA PHE A 270 27.48 -7.98 -7.44
C PHE A 270 28.13 -8.10 -6.05
N ILE A 271 27.52 -7.54 -5.01
CA ILE A 271 28.03 -7.63 -3.64
C ILE A 271 28.09 -9.08 -3.18
N MET A 272 27.04 -9.87 -3.44
CA MET A 272 26.96 -11.25 -2.99
C MET A 272 27.94 -12.18 -3.71
N VAL A 273 28.37 -11.85 -4.93
CA VAL A 273 29.41 -12.60 -5.67
C VAL A 273 30.82 -12.25 -5.19
N LEU A 274 31.02 -11.05 -4.62
CA LEU A 274 32.32 -10.60 -4.12
C LEU A 274 32.63 -11.04 -2.69
N ILE A 275 31.61 -11.47 -1.93
CA ILE A 275 31.71 -11.92 -0.53
C ILE A 275 31.68 -13.45 -0.48
#